data_AF-A0A956DIN5-F1
#
_entry.id   AF-A0A956DIN5-F1
#
_cell.length_a   1.000
_cell.length_b   1.000
_cell.length_c   1.000
_cell.angle_alpha   90.00
_cell.angle_beta   90.00
_cell.angle_gamma   90.00
#
_symmetry.space_group_name_H-M   'P 1'
#
loop_
_entity.id
_entity.type
_entity.pdbx_description
1 polymer ?
#
loop_
_entity_poly.entity_id
_entity_poly.type
_entity_poly.pdbx_seq_one_letter_code
_entity_poly.pdbx_strand_id
1 'polypeptide(L)'
;SPSVRKLARETDVDLQGVSGTGDGGRITHDDVRAAAKPATPPPAPAAAPAAPVAAPAPRATGAFKPPPYLPAAGDEIVPFTRRRRIIADHMVYSKHTSPEVVTFAECDLNKTHLLREKSKRQYEKEGYSLTFLAFVVAATARALREHPELNSRVLDDAFVKLRNVNLGIAVDTPDGLVVPVIKNA
;
A
#
# COMPACT_ATOMS: atom_id res chain seq x y z
N SER A 1 -67.28 2.44 -35.54
CA SER A 1 -67.47 1.02 -35.18
C SER A 1 -68.10 0.92 -33.78
N PRO A 2 -68.99 -0.05 -33.50
CA PRO A 2 -69.62 -0.22 -32.18
C PRO A 2 -68.61 -0.36 -31.02
N SER A 3 -67.47 -1.02 -31.27
CA SER A 3 -66.43 -1.25 -30.25
C SER A 3 -65.70 0.04 -29.82
N VAL A 4 -65.52 1.01 -30.73
CA VAL A 4 -64.88 2.32 -30.45
C VAL A 4 -65.78 3.21 -29.59
N ARG A 5 -67.11 3.15 -29.82
CA ARG A 5 -68.10 3.88 -28.99
C ARG A 5 -68.19 3.33 -27.56
N LYS A 6 -67.94 2.03 -27.37
CA LYS A 6 -67.87 1.42 -26.04
C LYS A 6 -66.62 1.88 -25.28
N LEU A 7 -65.46 1.84 -25.94
CA LEU A 7 -64.19 2.29 -25.33
C LEU A 7 -64.21 3.78 -24.93
N ALA A 8 -64.81 4.64 -25.75
CA ALA A 8 -64.88 6.06 -25.47
C ALA A 8 -65.74 6.38 -24.23
N ARG A 9 -66.82 5.62 -24.02
CA ARG A 9 -67.65 5.72 -22.80
C ARG A 9 -66.94 5.18 -21.56
N GLU A 10 -66.12 4.15 -21.71
CA GLU A 10 -65.35 3.56 -20.59
C GLU A 10 -64.18 4.46 -20.15
N THR A 11 -63.70 5.33 -21.04
CA THR A 11 -62.52 6.20 -20.79
C THR A 11 -62.86 7.70 -20.66
N ASP A 12 -64.15 8.04 -20.64
CA ASP A 12 -64.69 9.41 -20.56
C ASP A 12 -64.15 10.37 -21.65
N VAL A 13 -64.01 9.86 -22.88
CA VAL A 13 -63.51 10.63 -24.04
C VAL A 13 -64.66 11.00 -24.97
N ASP A 14 -64.81 12.30 -25.27
CA ASP A 14 -65.77 12.77 -26.27
C ASP A 14 -65.25 12.53 -27.70
N LEU A 15 -65.99 11.71 -28.46
CA LEU A 15 -65.64 11.34 -29.83
C LEU A 15 -65.82 12.48 -30.84
N GLN A 16 -66.55 13.54 -30.51
CA GLN A 16 -66.70 14.69 -31.43
C GLN A 16 -65.40 15.51 -31.55
N GLY A 17 -64.52 15.44 -30.56
CA GLY A 17 -63.24 16.15 -30.53
C GLY A 17 -62.03 15.32 -30.98
N VAL A 18 -62.21 14.04 -31.33
CA VAL A 18 -61.10 13.13 -31.68
C VAL A 18 -60.95 13.04 -33.20
N SER A 19 -59.78 13.44 -33.71
CA SER A 19 -59.42 13.26 -35.11
C SER A 19 -59.14 11.78 -35.39
N GLY A 20 -59.90 11.18 -36.31
CA GLY A 20 -59.76 9.76 -36.65
C GLY A 20 -58.67 9.52 -37.68
N THR A 21 -57.80 8.55 -37.41
CA THR A 21 -56.62 8.24 -38.24
C THR A 21 -56.81 6.99 -39.11
N GLY A 22 -57.99 6.35 -39.05
CA GLY A 22 -58.33 5.17 -39.83
C GLY A 22 -58.81 5.47 -41.25
N ASP A 23 -58.87 4.42 -42.07
CA ASP A 23 -59.18 4.50 -43.49
C ASP A 23 -60.53 5.21 -43.75
N GLY A 24 -60.49 6.31 -44.52
CA GLY A 24 -61.63 7.19 -44.77
C GLY A 24 -62.02 8.13 -43.62
N GLY A 25 -61.10 8.46 -42.70
CA GLY A 25 -61.33 9.39 -41.59
C GLY A 25 -62.08 8.77 -40.40
N ARG A 26 -62.04 7.44 -40.28
CA ARG A 26 -62.73 6.72 -39.20
C ARG A 26 -61.89 6.75 -37.93
N ILE A 27 -62.54 7.03 -36.79
CA ILE A 27 -61.91 6.96 -35.47
C ILE A 27 -61.63 5.51 -35.10
N THR A 28 -60.38 5.22 -34.77
CA THR A 28 -59.87 3.90 -34.39
C THR A 28 -59.74 3.77 -32.87
N HIS A 29 -59.42 2.56 -32.40
CA HIS A 29 -59.26 2.28 -30.97
C HIS A 29 -58.03 2.99 -30.37
N ASP A 30 -56.99 3.22 -31.17
CA ASP A 30 -55.77 3.88 -30.74
C ASP A 30 -55.97 5.39 -30.59
N ASP A 31 -56.82 6.01 -31.43
CA ASP A 31 -57.15 7.44 -31.36
C ASP A 31 -57.86 7.80 -30.04
N VAL A 32 -58.80 6.94 -29.59
CA VAL A 32 -59.50 7.11 -28.31
C VAL A 32 -58.54 6.91 -27.13
N ARG A 33 -57.60 5.95 -27.23
CA ARG A 33 -56.58 5.71 -26.19
C ARG A 33 -55.54 6.83 -26.11
N ALA A 34 -55.24 7.49 -27.22
CA ALA A 34 -54.38 8.67 -27.26
C ALA A 34 -55.06 9.89 -26.63
N ALA A 35 -56.35 10.11 -26.90
CA ALA A 35 -57.14 11.19 -26.32
C ALA A 35 -57.41 11.02 -24.81
N ALA A 36 -57.40 9.78 -24.31
CA ALA A 36 -57.58 9.46 -22.89
C ALA A 36 -56.36 9.74 -22.00
N LYS A 37 -55.18 9.97 -22.58
CA LYS A 37 -53.98 10.31 -21.79
C LYS A 37 -53.90 11.83 -21.63
N PRO A 38 -53.81 12.36 -20.40
CA PRO A 38 -53.58 13.78 -20.22
C PRO A 38 -52.23 14.14 -20.87
N ALA A 39 -52.30 15.01 -21.88
CA ALA A 39 -51.14 15.65 -22.48
C ALA A 39 -50.57 16.63 -21.44
N THR A 40 -49.56 16.19 -20.69
CA THR A 40 -48.71 17.11 -19.94
C THR A 40 -47.87 17.89 -20.94
N PRO A 41 -47.95 19.23 -20.98
CA PRO A 41 -47.17 20.05 -21.90
C PRO A 41 -45.66 19.96 -21.59
N PRO A 42 -44.78 20.13 -22.59
CA PRO A 42 -43.34 20.20 -22.35
C PRO A 42 -43.01 21.48 -21.55
N PRO A 43 -42.23 21.41 -20.46
CA PRO A 43 -41.77 22.60 -19.77
C PRO A 43 -40.71 23.34 -20.62
N ALA A 44 -40.86 24.66 -20.70
CA ALA A 44 -39.83 25.59 -21.16
C ALA A 44 -38.54 25.45 -20.30
N PRO A 45 -37.34 25.75 -20.83
CA PRO A 45 -36.07 25.38 -20.21
C PRO A 45 -35.87 26.10 -18.87
N ALA A 46 -36.02 25.34 -17.78
CA ALA A 46 -35.55 25.72 -16.47
C ALA A 46 -34.03 25.52 -16.41
N ALA A 47 -33.32 26.49 -15.82
CA ALA A 47 -31.89 26.38 -15.53
C ALA A 47 -31.59 25.04 -14.85
N ALA A 48 -30.62 24.31 -15.42
CA ALA A 48 -30.21 23.00 -14.92
C ALA A 48 -29.88 23.10 -13.42
N PRO A 49 -30.41 22.22 -12.56
CA PRO A 49 -29.86 22.03 -11.23
C PRO A 49 -28.41 21.65 -11.41
N ALA A 50 -27.49 22.37 -10.77
CA ALA A 50 -26.09 21.99 -10.72
C ALA A 50 -26.04 20.51 -10.30
N ALA A 51 -25.42 19.68 -11.15
CA ALA A 51 -25.17 18.29 -10.82
C ALA A 51 -24.54 18.24 -9.42
N PRO A 52 -24.96 17.30 -8.54
CA PRO A 52 -24.27 17.12 -7.28
C PRO A 52 -22.79 16.96 -7.60
N VAL A 53 -21.99 17.89 -7.10
CA VAL A 53 -20.53 17.83 -7.21
C VAL A 53 -20.18 16.46 -6.66
N ALA A 54 -19.74 15.57 -7.53
CA ALA A 54 -19.29 14.26 -7.13
C ALA A 54 -18.30 14.49 -5.98
N ALA A 55 -18.65 14.01 -4.79
CA ALA A 55 -17.71 13.97 -3.69
C ALA A 55 -16.42 13.36 -4.27
N PRO A 56 -15.25 14.01 -4.09
CA PRO A 56 -14.03 13.49 -4.66
C PRO A 56 -13.93 12.05 -4.19
N ALA A 57 -13.94 11.11 -5.16
CA ALA A 57 -13.69 9.72 -4.87
C ALA A 57 -12.45 9.69 -3.98
N PRO A 58 -12.44 8.91 -2.87
CA PRO A 58 -11.27 8.82 -2.02
C PRO A 58 -10.11 8.54 -2.95
N ARG A 59 -9.22 9.52 -3.07
CA ARG A 59 -8.05 9.43 -3.93
C ARG A 59 -7.35 8.22 -3.34
N ALA A 60 -7.41 7.09 -4.04
CA ALA A 60 -6.57 5.96 -3.70
C ALA A 60 -5.20 6.59 -3.60
N THR A 61 -4.62 6.58 -2.40
CA THR A 61 -3.22 6.93 -2.19
C THR A 61 -2.45 5.80 -2.86
N GLY A 62 -2.49 5.78 -4.20
CA GLY A 62 -1.66 4.94 -5.00
C GLY A 62 -0.25 5.26 -4.56
N ALA A 63 0.49 4.20 -4.20
CA ALA A 63 1.88 4.31 -3.81
C ALA A 63 2.58 5.31 -4.75
N PHE A 64 3.21 6.33 -4.18
CA PHE A 64 3.96 7.32 -4.93
C PHE A 64 4.94 6.58 -5.84
N LYS A 65 4.68 6.60 -7.15
CA LYS A 65 5.62 6.05 -8.13
C LYS A 65 6.57 7.19 -8.52
N PRO A 66 7.88 7.04 -8.30
CA PRO A 66 8.82 8.05 -8.78
C PRO A 66 8.66 8.21 -10.30
N PRO A 67 8.86 9.43 -10.84
CA PRO A 67 8.81 9.66 -12.28
C PRO A 67 9.86 8.76 -12.98
N PRO A 68 9.58 8.28 -14.20
CA PRO A 68 10.53 7.46 -14.93
C PRO A 68 11.82 8.23 -15.19
N TYR A 69 12.96 7.54 -15.11
CA TYR A 69 14.25 8.11 -15.45
C TYR A 69 14.34 8.38 -16.96
N LEU A 70 14.79 9.59 -17.35
CA LEU A 70 15.08 9.96 -18.73
C LEU A 70 16.60 10.05 -18.91
N PRO A 71 17.24 9.12 -19.64
CA PRO A 71 18.69 9.15 -19.84
C PRO A 71 19.14 10.43 -20.57
N ALA A 72 20.16 11.09 -20.02
CA ALA A 72 20.88 12.20 -20.63
C ALA A 72 22.12 11.73 -21.39
N ALA A 73 22.66 12.61 -22.24
CA ALA A 73 23.89 12.31 -22.97
C ALA A 73 25.07 12.20 -21.99
N GLY A 74 25.75 11.03 -22.00
CA GLY A 74 26.85 10.71 -21.09
C GLY A 74 26.47 9.76 -19.95
N ASP A 75 25.20 9.39 -19.81
CA ASP A 75 24.76 8.45 -18.79
C ASP A 75 25.22 7.01 -19.09
N GLU A 76 25.78 6.36 -18.08
CA GLU A 76 26.09 4.93 -18.11
C GLU A 76 25.11 4.14 -17.24
N ILE A 77 24.32 3.27 -17.87
CA ILE A 77 23.39 2.39 -17.16
C ILE A 77 24.12 1.07 -16.84
N VAL A 78 24.54 0.91 -15.59
CA VAL A 78 25.20 -0.31 -15.11
C VAL A 78 24.17 -1.28 -14.53
N PRO A 79 23.90 -2.43 -15.16
CA PRO A 79 22.96 -3.41 -14.63
C PRO A 79 23.47 -4.01 -13.32
N PHE A 80 22.55 -4.28 -12.39
CA PHE A 80 22.91 -4.98 -11.16
C PHE A 80 23.33 -6.42 -11.44
N THR A 81 24.43 -6.84 -10.81
CA THR A 81 24.73 -8.26 -10.65
C THR A 81 23.65 -8.95 -9.84
N ARG A 82 23.51 -10.28 -9.97
CA ARG A 82 22.51 -11.05 -9.20
C ARG A 82 22.60 -10.80 -7.69
N ARG A 83 23.83 -10.77 -7.15
CA ARG A 83 24.08 -10.52 -5.73
C ARG A 83 23.62 -9.12 -5.33
N ARG A 84 23.96 -8.10 -6.12
CA ARG A 84 23.56 -6.70 -5.86
C ARG A 84 22.04 -6.53 -5.91
N ARG A 85 21.35 -7.21 -6.83
CA ARG A 85 19.88 -7.20 -6.91
C ARG A 85 19.24 -7.73 -5.63
N ILE A 86 19.66 -8.91 -5.16
CA ILE A 86 19.13 -9.51 -3.92
C ILE A 86 19.33 -8.58 -2.72
N ILE A 87 20.52 -7.96 -2.61
CA ILE A 87 20.81 -7.00 -1.53
C ILE A 87 19.86 -5.80 -1.63
N ALA A 88 19.69 -5.22 -2.82
CA ALA A 88 18.80 -4.07 -3.03
C ALA A 88 17.35 -4.40 -2.66
N ASP A 89 16.83 -5.54 -3.09
CA ASP A 89 15.47 -5.99 -2.77
C ASP A 89 15.28 -6.14 -1.25
N HIS A 90 16.25 -6.74 -0.55
CA HIS A 90 16.21 -6.89 0.91
C HIS A 90 16.31 -5.56 1.66
N MET A 91 17.12 -4.60 1.16
CA MET A 91 17.21 -3.27 1.76
C MET A 91 15.91 -2.50 1.63
N VAL A 92 15.27 -2.53 0.46
CA VAL A 92 13.96 -1.90 0.22
C VAL A 92 12.89 -2.55 1.09
N TYR A 93 12.85 -3.88 1.16
CA TYR A 93 11.95 -4.62 2.05
C TYR A 93 12.13 -4.21 3.52
N SER A 94 13.37 -4.10 3.99
CA SER A 94 13.67 -3.71 5.38
C SER A 94 13.13 -2.31 5.70
N LYS A 95 13.36 -1.34 4.81
CA LYS A 95 12.86 0.05 4.97
C LYS A 95 11.34 0.16 4.89
N HIS A 96 10.68 -0.69 4.10
CA HIS A 96 9.21 -0.73 4.07
C HIS A 96 8.61 -1.38 5.30
N THR A 97 9.26 -2.40 5.85
CA THR A 97 8.74 -3.19 6.96
C THR A 97 9.00 -2.53 8.31
N SER A 98 10.15 -1.89 8.47
CA SER A 98 10.64 -1.44 9.78
C SER A 98 10.52 0.08 9.95
N PRO A 99 9.78 0.58 10.95
CA PRO A 99 9.81 1.99 11.32
C PRO A 99 11.14 2.31 11.99
N GLU A 100 12.08 2.87 11.23
CA GLU A 100 13.44 3.14 11.71
C GLU A 100 13.50 4.43 12.53
N VAL A 101 14.05 4.33 13.74
CA VAL A 101 14.38 5.46 14.60
C VAL A 101 15.84 5.33 15.01
N VAL A 102 16.59 6.43 14.86
CA VAL A 102 18.00 6.47 15.23
C VAL A 102 18.15 7.11 16.60
N THR A 103 18.89 6.44 17.48
CA THR A 103 19.26 6.95 18.82
C THR A 103 20.77 6.90 18.97
N PHE A 104 21.33 7.90 19.64
CA PHE A 104 22.76 7.99 19.94
C PHE A 104 22.97 7.95 21.45
N ALA A 105 23.99 7.22 21.88
CA ALA A 105 24.44 7.18 23.25
C ALA A 105 25.97 7.09 23.29
N GLU A 106 26.57 7.78 24.25
CA GLU A 106 28.01 7.72 24.51
C GLU A 106 28.29 6.70 25.61
N CYS A 107 29.35 5.90 25.44
CA CYS A 107 29.76 4.88 26.40
C CYS A 107 31.24 5.02 26.71
N ASP A 108 31.58 5.16 27.99
CA ASP A 108 32.97 5.13 28.46
C ASP A 108 33.50 3.69 28.47
N LEU A 109 34.50 3.43 27.63
CA LEU A 109 35.17 2.14 27.50
C LEU A 109 36.47 2.04 28.30
N ASN A 110 36.82 3.01 29.15
CA ASN A 110 38.09 3.02 29.89
C ASN A 110 38.29 1.73 30.73
N LYS A 111 37.27 1.32 31.49
CA LYS A 111 37.34 0.08 32.28
C LYS A 111 37.49 -1.17 31.39
N THR A 112 36.78 -1.20 30.27
CA THR A 112 36.88 -2.28 29.28
C THR A 112 38.26 -2.33 28.64
N HIS A 113 38.85 -1.17 28.34
CA HIS A 113 40.20 -1.06 27.80
C HIS A 113 41.24 -1.60 28.79
N LEU A 114 41.16 -1.21 30.06
CA LEU A 114 42.07 -1.71 31.10
C LEU A 114 41.97 -3.22 31.29
N LEU A 115 40.75 -3.78 31.26
CA LEU A 115 40.53 -5.22 31.31
C LEU A 115 41.12 -5.92 30.09
N ARG A 116 40.87 -5.37 28.90
CA ARG A 116 41.42 -5.88 27.64
C ARG A 116 42.95 -5.95 27.70
N GLU A 117 43.64 -4.88 28.11
CA GLU A 117 45.12 -4.87 28.15
C GLU A 117 45.69 -5.89 29.14
N LYS A 118 45.02 -6.11 30.28
CA LYS A 118 45.43 -7.14 31.25
C LYS A 118 45.34 -8.56 30.66
N SER A 119 44.27 -8.84 29.91
CA SER A 119 43.99 -10.18 29.38
C SER A 119 44.54 -10.43 27.98
N LYS A 120 44.87 -9.38 27.22
CA LYS A 120 45.29 -9.45 25.80
C LYS A 120 46.43 -10.44 25.59
N ARG A 121 47.49 -10.34 26.40
CA ARG A 121 48.68 -11.21 26.32
C ARG A 121 48.37 -12.68 26.57
N GLN A 122 47.35 -12.98 27.38
CA GLN A 122 46.94 -14.35 27.62
C GLN A 122 46.26 -14.93 26.38
N TYR A 123 45.26 -14.23 25.84
CA TYR A 123 44.55 -14.67 24.65
C TYR A 123 45.45 -14.76 23.42
N GLU A 124 46.42 -13.84 23.28
CA GLU A 124 47.42 -13.90 22.20
C GLU A 124 48.26 -15.19 22.25
N LYS A 125 48.61 -15.68 23.46
CA LYS A 125 49.31 -16.96 23.61
C LYS A 125 48.45 -18.15 23.21
N GLU A 126 47.14 -18.04 23.40
CA GLU A 126 46.15 -19.05 23.00
C GLU A 126 45.78 -18.94 21.51
N GLY A 127 46.36 -17.97 20.78
CA GLY A 127 46.13 -17.75 19.34
C GLY A 127 44.91 -16.88 19.02
N TYR A 128 44.29 -16.25 20.01
CA TYR A 128 43.11 -15.41 19.85
C TYR A 128 43.43 -13.92 20.02
N SER A 129 42.83 -13.08 19.17
CA SER A 129 42.89 -11.62 19.33
C SER A 129 41.71 -11.12 20.15
N LEU A 130 41.98 -10.59 21.35
CA LEU A 130 40.96 -9.95 22.17
C LEU A 130 40.73 -8.50 21.69
N THR A 131 39.67 -8.30 20.91
CA THR A 131 39.24 -6.99 20.38
C THR A 131 38.07 -6.43 21.19
N PHE A 132 37.78 -5.13 21.03
CA PHE A 132 36.59 -4.52 21.64
C PHE A 132 35.28 -5.15 21.14
N LEU A 133 35.28 -5.68 19.91
CA LEU A 133 34.12 -6.36 19.34
C LEU A 133 33.65 -7.53 20.21
N ALA A 134 34.57 -8.30 20.82
CA ALA A 134 34.21 -9.40 21.71
C ALA A 134 33.40 -8.92 22.93
N PHE A 135 33.79 -7.78 23.52
CA PHE A 135 33.06 -7.17 24.64
C PHE A 135 31.69 -6.66 24.21
N VAL A 136 31.61 -6.00 23.06
CA VAL A 136 30.35 -5.48 22.50
C VAL A 136 29.39 -6.63 22.21
N VAL A 137 29.86 -7.70 21.56
CA VAL A 137 29.04 -8.89 21.25
C VAL A 137 28.50 -9.53 22.52
N ALA A 138 29.36 -9.73 23.53
CA ALA A 138 28.93 -10.30 24.81
C ALA A 138 27.93 -9.41 25.55
N ALA A 139 28.16 -8.09 25.57
CA ALA A 139 27.24 -7.13 26.18
C ALA A 139 25.88 -7.10 25.46
N THR A 140 25.88 -7.08 24.12
CA THR A 140 24.66 -7.12 23.31
C THR A 140 23.90 -8.42 23.51
N ALA A 141 24.56 -9.58 23.49
CA ALA A 141 23.92 -10.87 23.73
C ALA A 141 23.21 -10.90 25.10
N ARG A 142 23.87 -10.37 26.14
CA ARG A 142 23.29 -10.27 27.48
C ARG A 142 22.11 -9.30 27.52
N ALA A 143 22.25 -8.11 26.94
CA ALA A 143 21.19 -7.09 26.90
C ALA A 143 19.94 -7.62 26.19
N LEU A 144 20.09 -8.37 25.08
CA LEU A 144 18.97 -8.97 24.36
C LEU A 144 18.25 -10.07 25.16
N ARG A 145 18.93 -10.75 26.08
CA ARG A 145 18.29 -11.70 27.02
C ARG A 145 17.56 -10.99 28.15
N GLU A 146 18.11 -9.88 28.64
CA GLU A 146 17.50 -9.05 29.70
C GLU A 146 16.29 -8.24 29.17
N HIS A 147 16.29 -7.92 27.87
CA HIS A 147 15.21 -7.19 27.17
C HIS A 147 14.68 -7.97 25.95
N PRO A 148 13.85 -9.01 26.15
CA PRO A 148 13.37 -9.88 25.07
C PRO A 148 12.53 -9.18 24.01
N GLU A 149 11.96 -8.01 24.32
CA GLU A 149 11.24 -7.16 23.36
C GLU A 149 12.14 -6.70 22.21
N LEU A 150 13.43 -6.50 22.47
CA LEU A 150 14.41 -6.10 21.46
C LEU A 150 14.82 -7.27 20.56
N ASN A 151 14.71 -8.51 21.04
CA ASN A 151 14.94 -9.72 20.25
C ASN A 151 13.60 -10.24 19.68
N SER A 152 12.92 -9.41 18.90
CA SER A 152 11.58 -9.74 18.38
C SER A 152 11.45 -9.51 16.88
N ARG A 153 10.41 -10.09 16.29
CA ARG A 153 10.02 -9.91 14.89
C ARG A 153 8.57 -9.46 14.81
N VAL A 154 8.34 -8.39 14.06
CA VAL A 154 7.01 -7.88 13.75
C VAL A 154 6.33 -8.82 12.74
N LEU A 155 5.06 -9.10 12.99
CA LEU A 155 4.09 -9.78 12.12
C LEU A 155 3.03 -8.75 11.68
N ASP A 156 1.98 -9.18 11.00
CA ASP A 156 0.97 -8.25 10.46
C ASP A 156 0.19 -7.51 11.56
N ASP A 157 -0.28 -8.22 12.59
CA ASP A 157 -1.09 -7.70 13.70
C ASP A 157 -0.49 -7.98 15.09
N ALA A 158 0.73 -8.53 15.14
CA ALA A 158 1.40 -8.96 16.35
C ALA A 158 2.94 -8.86 16.23
N PHE A 159 3.66 -9.23 17.29
CA PHE A 159 5.09 -9.49 17.23
C PHE A 159 5.45 -10.74 18.02
N VAL A 160 6.49 -11.44 17.58
CA VAL A 160 7.01 -12.63 18.26
C VAL A 160 8.34 -12.31 18.92
N LYS A 161 8.46 -12.65 20.21
CA LYS A 161 9.73 -12.62 20.93
C LYS A 161 10.51 -13.90 20.63
N LEU A 162 11.73 -13.77 20.15
CA LEU A 162 12.57 -14.91 19.78
C LEU A 162 13.28 -15.44 21.03
N ARG A 163 13.23 -16.77 21.22
CA ARG A 163 13.85 -17.43 22.37
C ARG A 163 15.38 -17.44 22.28
N ASN A 164 15.90 -17.72 21.09
CA ASN A 164 17.34 -17.81 20.87
C ASN A 164 17.87 -16.46 20.37
N VAL A 165 19.01 -16.05 20.89
CA VAL A 165 19.75 -14.88 20.41
C VAL A 165 20.77 -15.35 19.38
N ASN A 166 20.68 -14.84 18.16
CA ASN A 166 21.66 -15.08 17.10
C ASN A 166 22.22 -13.73 16.65
N LEU A 167 23.55 -13.58 16.68
CA LEU A 167 24.20 -12.32 16.37
C LEU A 167 24.94 -12.42 15.03
N GLY A 168 24.48 -11.66 14.05
CA GLY A 168 25.17 -11.46 12.78
C GLY A 168 26.23 -10.36 12.91
N ILE A 169 27.46 -10.63 12.49
CA ILE A 169 28.54 -9.65 12.47
C ILE A 169 28.78 -9.23 11.02
N ALA A 170 28.48 -7.99 10.69
CA ALA A 170 28.73 -7.45 9.36
C ALA A 170 30.24 -7.21 9.16
N VAL A 171 30.84 -7.91 8.20
CA VAL A 171 32.26 -7.83 7.87
C VAL A 171 32.40 -7.43 6.41
N ASP A 172 33.13 -6.34 6.18
CA ASP A 172 33.50 -5.93 4.82
C ASP A 172 34.70 -6.76 4.33
N THR A 173 34.61 -7.25 3.11
CA THR A 173 35.66 -8.06 2.47
C THR A 173 35.92 -7.54 1.05
N PRO A 174 37.06 -7.87 0.42
CA PRO A 174 37.31 -7.46 -0.97
C PRO A 174 36.22 -7.90 -1.95
N ASP A 175 35.53 -9.01 -1.65
CA ASP A 175 34.43 -9.57 -2.45
C ASP A 175 33.05 -9.01 -2.06
N GLY A 176 33.02 -8.07 -1.11
CA GLY A 176 31.84 -7.38 -0.59
C GLY A 176 31.45 -7.78 0.84
N LEU A 177 30.29 -7.30 1.26
CA LEU A 177 29.76 -7.52 2.61
C LEU A 177 29.40 -9.00 2.87
N VAL A 178 29.94 -9.56 3.96
CA VAL A 178 29.62 -10.90 4.46
C VAL A 178 29.14 -10.80 5.91
N VAL A 179 28.18 -11.64 6.30
CA VAL A 179 27.61 -11.63 7.65
C VAL A 179 27.69 -13.03 8.28
N PRO A 180 28.81 -13.40 8.93
CA PRO A 180 28.85 -14.57 9.81
C PRO A 180 27.87 -14.43 10.98
N VAL A 181 27.24 -15.53 11.37
CA VAL A 181 26.26 -15.57 12.46
C VAL A 181 26.77 -16.42 13.60
N ILE A 182 26.88 -15.82 14.78
CA ILE A 182 27.08 -16.52 16.05
C ILE A 182 25.72 -17.03 16.50
N LYS A 183 25.52 -18.35 16.43
CA LYS A 183 24.27 -18.98 16.83
C LYS A 183 24.24 -19.19 18.34
N ASN A 184 23.10 -18.93 18.96
CA ASN A 184 22.91 -19.07 20.41
C ASN A 184 23.97 -18.30 21.22
N ALA A 185 24.21 -17.05 20.82
CA ALA A 185 25.17 -16.14 21.46
C ALA A 185 24.76 -15.82 22.90
#